data_AF-Q5W2U5-F1
#
_entry.id   AF-Q5W2U5-F1
#
_cell.length_a   1.000
_cell.length_b   1.000
_cell.length_c   1.000
_cell.angle_alpha   90.00
_cell.angle_beta   90.00
_cell.angle_gamma   90.00
#
_symmetry.space_group_name_H-M   'P 1'
#
loop_
_entity.id
_entity.type
_entity.pdbx_description
1 polymer ?
#
loop_
_entity_poly.entity_id
_entity_poly.type
_entity_poly.pdbx_seq_one_letter_code
_entity_poly.pdbx_strand_id
1 'polypeptide(L)'
;MMRLAIGYNPLISKLQDTPNYIVYPRFFDDKRALLIERNYKKYLKELWLNKNKIEVALYPDNISYILPVPGSITYVVPIHNLSQLEIADKLRENNYKVIAGYASDPKYRDYTIQDFVKASKYETWYLGISTKRELKEALFYSFNYGDITLMLLGRFEQIRDINYVKRKLTELLQLISKPQGKQLSLFAFTGG
;
A
#
# COMPACT_ATOMS: atom_id res chain seq x y z
N MET A 1 -11.16 9.10 2.16
CA MET A 1 -11.37 7.68 2.52
C MET A 1 -10.19 6.90 1.97
N MET A 2 -9.48 6.14 2.82
CA MET A 2 -8.33 5.34 2.39
C MET A 2 -8.78 4.21 1.45
N ARG A 3 -8.05 3.97 0.35
CA ARG A 3 -8.28 2.84 -0.55
C ARG A 3 -7.38 1.67 -0.18
N LEU A 4 -7.95 0.47 -0.11
CA LEU A 4 -7.22 -0.73 0.28
C LEU A 4 -6.90 -1.63 -0.91
N ALA A 5 -5.72 -2.24 -0.88
CA ALA A 5 -5.28 -3.21 -1.87
C ALA A 5 -5.03 -4.59 -1.26
N ILE A 6 -5.14 -5.63 -2.08
CA ILE A 6 -4.87 -7.01 -1.67
C ILE A 6 -3.95 -7.63 -2.73
N GLY A 7 -2.73 -7.93 -2.30
CA GLY A 7 -1.73 -8.61 -3.12
C GLY A 7 -2.06 -10.07 -3.40
N TYR A 8 -1.21 -10.73 -4.18
CA TYR A 8 -1.41 -12.13 -4.53
C TYR A 8 -1.48 -13.03 -3.28
N ASN A 9 -2.47 -13.93 -3.24
CA ASN A 9 -2.63 -14.94 -2.20
C ASN A 9 -3.40 -16.15 -2.74
N PRO A 10 -3.40 -17.31 -2.05
CA PRO A 10 -4.08 -18.53 -2.54
C PRO A 10 -5.58 -18.40 -2.80
N LEU A 11 -6.25 -17.40 -2.21
CA LEU A 11 -7.69 -17.15 -2.38
C LEU A 11 -7.99 -16.08 -3.43
N ILE A 12 -6.99 -15.53 -4.11
CA ILE A 12 -7.14 -14.32 -4.92
C ILE A 12 -8.18 -14.43 -6.03
N SER A 13 -8.29 -15.60 -6.67
CA SER A 13 -9.27 -15.85 -7.73
C SER A 13 -10.71 -15.67 -7.26
N LYS A 14 -10.98 -15.81 -5.96
CA LYS A 14 -12.30 -15.63 -5.35
C LYS A 14 -12.54 -14.23 -4.81
N LEU A 15 -11.52 -13.37 -4.84
CA LEU A 15 -11.51 -12.02 -4.28
C LEU A 15 -11.49 -10.92 -5.34
N GLN A 16 -11.29 -11.23 -6.62
CA GLN A 16 -11.14 -10.23 -7.70
C GLN A 16 -12.32 -9.25 -7.79
N ASP A 17 -13.54 -9.73 -7.53
CA ASP A 17 -14.76 -8.92 -7.57
C ASP A 17 -15.08 -8.22 -6.25
N THR A 18 -14.16 -8.20 -5.28
CA THR A 18 -14.42 -7.53 -4.00
C THR A 18 -14.51 -6.02 -4.24
N PRO A 19 -15.69 -5.39 -4.06
CA PRO A 19 -15.88 -3.99 -4.40
C PRO A 19 -15.01 -3.11 -3.50
N ASN A 20 -14.58 -1.96 -4.01
CA ASN A 20 -13.80 -0.95 -3.28
C ASN A 20 -12.38 -1.40 -2.83
N TYR A 21 -11.92 -2.57 -3.27
CA TYR A 21 -10.53 -3.00 -3.13
C TYR A 21 -9.79 -2.98 -4.46
N ILE A 22 -8.48 -2.74 -4.43
CA ILE A 22 -7.56 -2.96 -5.55
C ILE A 22 -6.95 -4.35 -5.37
N VAL A 23 -7.55 -5.35 -6.01
CA VAL A 23 -7.18 -6.76 -5.82
C VAL A 23 -6.31 -7.21 -6.98
N TYR A 24 -5.26 -8.01 -6.72
CA TYR A 24 -4.45 -8.61 -7.77
C TYR A 24 -5.33 -9.26 -8.87
N PRO A 25 -5.04 -9.02 -10.17
CA PRO A 25 -3.82 -8.41 -10.71
C PRO A 25 -3.82 -6.87 -10.77
N ARG A 26 -4.89 -6.17 -10.37
CA ARG A 26 -4.95 -4.70 -10.40
C ARG A 26 -3.91 -4.06 -9.48
N PHE A 27 -3.60 -4.71 -8.36
CA PHE A 27 -2.44 -4.41 -7.54
C PHE A 27 -1.35 -5.47 -7.79
N PHE A 28 -0.26 -5.06 -8.42
CA PHE A 28 0.86 -5.92 -8.79
C PHE A 28 2.02 -5.77 -7.78
N ASP A 29 2.03 -6.65 -6.78
CA ASP A 29 3.02 -6.69 -5.70
C ASP A 29 3.86 -7.96 -5.74
N ASP A 30 4.50 -8.27 -6.89
CA ASP A 30 5.33 -9.48 -7.05
C ASP A 30 6.58 -9.46 -6.15
N LYS A 31 6.34 -9.59 -4.85
CA LYS A 31 7.29 -9.62 -3.74
C LYS A 31 8.27 -10.77 -3.92
N ARG A 32 7.86 -11.85 -4.60
CA ARG A 32 8.75 -12.97 -4.90
C ARG A 32 9.82 -12.56 -5.91
N ALA A 33 9.44 -11.97 -7.03
CA ALA A 33 10.41 -11.49 -8.01
C ALA A 33 11.27 -10.34 -7.47
N LEU A 34 10.66 -9.41 -6.72
CA LEU A 34 11.31 -8.21 -6.20
C LEU A 34 12.23 -8.48 -5.00
N LEU A 35 11.78 -9.23 -3.99
CA LEU A 35 12.51 -9.41 -2.73
C LEU A 35 13.33 -10.71 -2.69
N ILE A 36 12.78 -11.80 -3.22
CA ILE A 36 13.37 -13.15 -3.06
C ILE A 36 14.30 -13.47 -4.21
N GLU A 37 13.80 -13.38 -5.45
CA GLU A 37 14.56 -13.78 -6.65
C GLU A 37 15.46 -12.65 -7.17
N ARG A 38 15.24 -11.40 -6.72
CA ARG A 38 15.89 -10.16 -7.22
C ARG A 38 15.93 -10.11 -8.75
N ASN A 39 14.90 -10.66 -9.40
CA ASN A 39 14.87 -10.88 -10.83
C ASN A 39 14.04 -9.78 -11.51
N TYR A 40 14.64 -8.60 -11.59
CA TYR A 40 13.98 -7.42 -12.18
C TYR A 40 13.57 -7.65 -13.64
N LYS A 41 14.32 -8.45 -14.40
CA LYS A 41 13.96 -8.77 -15.80
C LYS A 41 12.64 -9.53 -15.88
N LYS A 42 12.45 -10.53 -15.02
CA LYS A 42 11.20 -11.28 -14.92
C LYS A 42 10.05 -10.38 -14.48
N TYR A 43 10.28 -9.57 -13.44
CA TYR A 43 9.29 -8.58 -12.98
C TYR A 43 8.85 -7.64 -14.12
N LEU A 44 9.80 -7.03 -14.83
CA LEU A 44 9.50 -6.11 -15.94
C LEU A 44 8.75 -6.81 -17.07
N LYS A 45 9.14 -8.05 -17.41
CA LYS A 45 8.43 -8.85 -18.41
C LYS A 45 6.97 -9.06 -18.02
N GLU A 46 6.70 -9.50 -16.79
CA GLU A 46 5.33 -9.73 -16.30
C GLU A 46 4.53 -8.44 -16.21
N LEU A 47 5.16 -7.34 -15.78
CA LEU A 47 4.55 -6.02 -15.72
C LEU A 47 4.09 -5.56 -17.11
N TRP A 48 4.94 -5.69 -18.13
CA TRP A 48 4.60 -5.33 -19.52
C TRP A 48 3.53 -6.22 -20.13
N LEU A 49 3.60 -7.53 -19.88
CA LEU A 49 2.60 -8.50 -20.37
C LEU A 49 1.21 -8.23 -19.79
N ASN A 50 1.13 -7.77 -18.55
CA ASN A 50 -0.12 -7.56 -17.83
C ASN A 50 -0.54 -6.09 -17.70
N LYS A 51 0.15 -5.15 -18.37
CA LYS A 51 -0.02 -3.70 -18.17
C LYS A 51 -1.46 -3.18 -18.25
N ASN A 52 -2.31 -3.81 -19.07
CA ASN A 52 -3.71 -3.40 -19.26
C ASN A 52 -4.64 -3.87 -18.12
N LYS A 53 -4.16 -4.77 -17.25
CA LYS A 53 -4.90 -5.31 -16.10
C LYS A 53 -4.44 -4.70 -14.78
N ILE A 54 -3.33 -3.96 -14.79
CA ILE A 54 -2.66 -3.42 -13.61
C ILE A 54 -3.04 -1.95 -13.48
N GLU A 55 -3.55 -1.56 -12.31
CA GLU A 55 -3.80 -0.16 -11.95
C GLU A 55 -2.63 0.42 -11.17
N VAL A 56 -2.11 -0.38 -10.21
CA VAL A 56 -1.04 0.01 -9.31
C VAL A 56 0.00 -1.12 -9.22
N ALA A 57 1.28 -0.77 -9.25
CA ALA A 57 2.38 -1.72 -9.05
C ALA A 57 3.38 -1.22 -8.00
N LEU A 58 3.98 -2.14 -7.25
CA LEU A 58 5.15 -1.82 -6.43
C LEU A 58 6.36 -1.60 -7.33
N TYR A 59 7.01 -0.44 -7.21
CA TYR A 59 8.29 -0.19 -7.85
C TYR A 59 9.39 -0.99 -7.15
N PRO A 60 10.42 -1.48 -7.86
CA PRO A 60 11.48 -2.26 -7.24
C PRO A 60 12.30 -1.46 -6.22
N ASP A 61 12.67 -2.11 -5.11
CA ASP A 61 13.48 -1.52 -4.04
C ASP A 61 14.89 -1.13 -4.51
N ASN A 62 15.45 -0.11 -3.87
CA ASN A 62 16.86 0.30 -4.02
C ASN A 62 17.29 0.63 -5.47
N ILE A 63 16.35 1.06 -6.30
CA ILE A 63 16.62 1.56 -7.65
C ILE A 63 16.71 3.09 -7.62
N SER A 64 17.84 3.65 -8.05
CA SER A 64 18.09 5.10 -8.10
C SER A 64 17.88 5.74 -9.49
N TYR A 65 17.50 4.94 -10.48
CA TYR A 65 17.30 5.33 -11.88
C TYR A 65 15.92 4.90 -12.39
N ILE A 66 15.47 5.48 -13.50
CA ILE A 66 14.17 5.17 -14.09
C ILE A 66 14.26 3.86 -14.85
N LEU A 67 13.44 2.88 -14.45
CA LEU A 67 13.27 1.63 -15.19
C LEU A 67 12.33 1.82 -16.38
N PRO A 68 12.47 1.00 -17.45
CA PRO A 68 11.58 1.04 -18.60
C PRO A 68 10.24 0.38 -18.27
N VAL A 69 9.43 1.03 -17.44
CA VAL A 69 8.14 0.53 -16.95
C VAL A 69 6.96 1.16 -17.73
N PRO A 70 5.78 0.53 -17.81
CA PRO A 70 4.62 1.11 -18.50
C PRO A 70 4.13 2.43 -17.87
N GLY A 71 4.03 3.50 -18.66
CA GLY A 71 3.56 4.82 -18.16
C GLY A 71 2.09 4.89 -17.75
N SER A 72 1.25 3.92 -18.14
CA SER A 72 -0.18 3.90 -17.81
C SER A 72 -0.48 3.44 -16.37
N ILE A 73 0.50 2.86 -15.68
CA ILE A 73 0.37 2.29 -14.34
C ILE A 73 0.80 3.32 -13.30
N THR A 74 0.15 3.31 -12.13
CA THR A 74 0.63 4.06 -10.96
C THR A 74 1.65 3.25 -10.17
N TYR A 75 2.77 3.85 -9.82
CA TYR A 75 3.85 3.18 -9.10
C TYR A 75 3.91 3.60 -7.64
N VAL A 76 3.87 2.62 -6.75
CA VAL A 76 4.15 2.80 -5.33
C VAL A 76 5.63 2.58 -5.13
N VAL A 77 6.36 3.62 -4.74
CA VAL A 77 7.82 3.55 -4.51
C VAL A 77 8.07 3.26 -3.04
N PRO A 78 8.62 2.10 -2.66
CA PRO A 78 8.99 1.83 -1.27
C PRO A 78 10.13 2.75 -0.83
N ILE A 79 9.89 3.51 0.23
CA ILE A 79 10.86 4.45 0.79
C ILE A 79 11.48 3.79 2.02
N HIS A 80 12.74 3.41 1.94
CA HIS A 80 13.53 2.85 3.04
C HIS A 80 14.41 3.92 3.71
N ASN A 81 14.77 4.96 2.96
CA ASN A 81 15.36 6.18 3.49
C ASN A 81 14.70 7.39 2.84
N LEU A 82 14.71 8.55 3.50
CA LEU A 82 14.01 9.72 2.94
C LEU A 82 14.67 10.27 1.66
N SER A 83 15.95 9.98 1.40
CA SER A 83 16.57 10.39 0.13
C SER A 83 16.04 9.62 -1.09
N GLN A 84 15.43 8.44 -0.90
CA GLN A 84 14.72 7.72 -1.96
C GLN A 84 13.47 8.46 -2.46
N LEU A 85 13.04 9.56 -1.83
CA LEU A 85 12.06 10.44 -2.46
C LEU A 85 12.58 11.05 -3.77
N GLU A 86 13.91 11.11 -3.99
CA GLU A 86 14.50 11.56 -5.24
C GLU A 86 14.13 10.67 -6.44
N ILE A 87 14.00 9.35 -6.27
CA ILE A 87 13.54 8.49 -7.37
C ILE A 87 12.05 8.73 -7.69
N ALA A 88 11.24 9.03 -6.68
CA ALA A 88 9.85 9.44 -6.88
C ALA A 88 9.76 10.76 -7.69
N ASP A 89 10.66 11.72 -7.41
CA ASP A 89 10.78 12.97 -8.16
C ASP A 89 11.13 12.70 -9.63
N LYS A 90 12.18 11.91 -9.89
CA LYS A 90 12.61 11.54 -11.25
C LYS A 90 11.49 10.86 -12.05
N LEU A 91 10.76 9.94 -11.42
CA LEU A 91 9.62 9.27 -12.07
C LEU A 91 8.53 10.28 -12.43
N ARG A 92 8.16 11.18 -11.51
CA ARG A 92 7.13 12.19 -11.76
C ARG A 92 7.53 13.19 -12.86
N GLU A 93 8.78 13.62 -12.88
CA GLU A 93 9.35 14.47 -13.94
C GLU A 93 9.29 13.81 -15.33
N ASN A 94 9.27 12.48 -15.36
CA ASN A 94 9.12 11.68 -16.58
C ASN A 94 7.67 11.23 -16.83
N ASN A 95 6.69 11.97 -16.28
CA ASN A 95 5.25 11.77 -16.47
C ASN A 95 4.69 10.45 -15.93
N TYR A 96 5.38 9.78 -15.00
CA TYR A 96 4.81 8.65 -14.28
C TYR A 96 3.91 9.10 -13.13
N LYS A 97 2.88 8.30 -12.83
CA LYS A 97 2.07 8.48 -11.61
C LYS A 97 2.76 7.77 -10.45
N VAL A 98 2.98 8.50 -9.35
CA VAL A 98 3.80 8.01 -8.23
C VAL A 98 3.06 8.21 -6.90
N ILE A 99 3.16 7.18 -6.05
CA ILE A 99 2.70 7.16 -4.66
C ILE A 99 3.91 6.79 -3.79
N ALA A 100 4.14 7.50 -2.70
CA ALA A 100 5.22 7.17 -1.76
C ALA A 100 4.78 6.04 -0.82
N GLY A 101 5.56 4.97 -0.75
CA GLY A 101 5.30 3.79 0.06
C GLY A 101 6.04 3.83 1.39
N TYR A 102 5.30 3.87 2.50
CA TYR A 102 5.81 3.75 3.87
C TYR A 102 5.90 2.28 4.27
N ALA A 103 7.10 1.79 4.60
CA ALA A 103 7.29 0.44 5.13
C ALA A 103 6.81 0.35 6.60
N SER A 104 5.84 -0.51 6.90
CA SER A 104 5.30 -0.63 8.26
C SER A 104 6.33 -1.09 9.28
N ASP A 105 7.10 -2.12 8.93
CA ASP A 105 8.14 -2.70 9.77
C ASP A 105 9.38 -1.77 9.83
N PRO A 106 9.74 -1.23 11.01
CA PRO A 106 10.86 -0.32 11.18
C PRO A 106 12.20 -0.88 10.70
N LYS A 107 12.39 -2.21 10.65
CA LYS A 107 13.67 -2.78 10.19
C LYS A 107 13.97 -2.50 8.72
N TYR A 108 12.96 -2.08 7.96
CA TYR A 108 13.09 -1.71 6.55
C TYR A 108 13.18 -0.20 6.33
N ARG A 109 13.31 0.63 7.38
CA ARG A 109 13.46 2.09 7.21
C ARG A 109 14.30 2.75 8.30
N ASP A 110 14.87 3.90 8.00
CA ASP A 110 15.72 4.68 8.92
C ASP A 110 15.06 5.95 9.48
N TYR A 111 13.77 6.15 9.21
CA TYR A 111 13.00 7.34 9.57
C TYR A 111 11.71 6.98 10.32
N THR A 112 11.06 7.92 11.00
CA THR A 112 9.75 7.71 11.65
C THR A 112 8.57 7.99 10.73
N ILE A 113 7.36 7.51 11.06
CA ILE A 113 6.17 7.84 10.27
C ILE A 113 5.90 9.35 10.21
N GLN A 114 6.22 10.10 11.27
CA GLN A 114 6.10 11.55 11.28
C GLN A 114 7.06 12.19 10.28
N ASP A 115 8.30 11.71 10.22
CA ASP A 115 9.29 12.19 9.25
C ASP A 115 8.81 11.92 7.82
N PHE A 116 8.28 10.72 7.57
CA PHE A 116 7.73 10.34 6.27
C PHE A 116 6.57 11.21 5.84
N VAL A 117 5.57 11.39 6.70
CA VAL A 117 4.38 12.20 6.39
C VAL A 117 4.77 13.66 6.17
N LYS A 118 5.75 14.18 6.92
CA LYS A 118 6.27 15.55 6.74
C LYS A 118 7.06 15.70 5.44
N ALA A 119 7.84 14.70 5.05
CA ALA A 119 8.69 14.74 3.86
C ALA A 119 7.92 14.41 2.57
N SER A 120 6.87 13.59 2.64
CA SER A 120 6.11 13.15 1.48
C SER A 120 5.25 14.28 0.92
N LYS A 121 5.58 14.72 -0.30
CA LYS A 121 4.73 15.58 -1.15
C LYS A 121 3.77 14.80 -2.06
N TYR A 122 3.70 13.48 -1.86
CA TYR A 122 2.96 12.53 -2.68
C TYR A 122 1.72 12.02 -1.96
N GLU A 123 0.80 11.41 -2.71
CA GLU A 123 -0.11 10.45 -2.10
C GLU A 123 0.71 9.38 -1.38
N THR A 124 0.20 8.91 -0.25
CA THR A 124 0.90 7.98 0.64
C THR A 124 0.26 6.60 0.63
N TRP A 125 1.11 5.58 0.64
CA TRP A 125 0.73 4.17 0.70
C TRP A 125 1.33 3.51 1.93
N TYR A 126 0.51 2.93 2.79
CA TYR A 126 0.98 2.17 3.94
C TYR A 126 1.22 0.72 3.51
N LEU A 127 2.49 0.31 3.45
CA LEU A 127 2.88 -1.00 2.92
C LEU A 127 2.66 -2.11 3.95
N GLY A 128 1.85 -3.11 3.60
CA GLY A 128 1.77 -4.39 4.30
C GLY A 128 1.04 -4.38 5.66
N ILE A 129 -0.08 -3.68 5.77
CA ILE A 129 -0.92 -3.66 6.99
C ILE A 129 -1.33 -5.09 7.38
N SER A 130 -0.81 -5.56 8.51
CA SER A 130 -1.03 -6.93 8.99
C SER A 130 -1.76 -6.98 10.32
N THR A 131 -1.90 -5.84 11.00
CA THR A 131 -2.49 -5.73 12.32
C THR A 131 -3.48 -4.57 12.42
N LYS A 132 -4.42 -4.67 13.36
CA LYS A 132 -5.34 -3.55 13.68
C LYS A 132 -4.60 -2.31 14.18
N ARG A 133 -3.42 -2.47 14.78
CA ARG A 133 -2.58 -1.37 15.23
C ARG A 133 -2.04 -0.58 14.04
N GLU A 134 -1.46 -1.26 13.06
CA GLU A 134 -0.98 -0.63 11.81
C GLU A 134 -2.13 0.02 11.04
N LEU A 135 -3.30 -0.62 10.98
CA LEU A 135 -4.47 0.00 10.35
C LEU A 135 -4.88 1.31 11.04
N LYS A 136 -4.90 1.34 12.38
CA LYS A 136 -5.20 2.56 13.15
C LYS A 136 -4.14 3.63 12.91
N GLU A 137 -2.87 3.25 12.85
CA GLU A 137 -1.77 4.16 12.54
C GLU A 137 -1.93 4.78 11.15
N ALA A 138 -2.18 3.97 10.11
CA ALA A 138 -2.42 4.44 8.75
C ALA A 138 -3.60 5.44 8.68
N LEU A 139 -4.69 5.15 9.39
CA LEU A 139 -5.86 6.04 9.46
C LEU A 139 -5.55 7.34 10.21
N PHE A 140 -4.85 7.27 11.34
CA PHE A 140 -4.47 8.43 12.15
C PHE A 140 -3.60 9.41 11.35
N TYR A 141 -2.62 8.88 10.61
CA TYR A 141 -1.77 9.67 9.71
C TYR A 141 -2.40 9.96 8.35
N SER A 142 -3.69 9.65 8.17
CA SER A 142 -4.47 9.99 6.99
C SER A 142 -3.88 9.48 5.66
N PHE A 143 -3.36 8.25 5.67
CA PHE A 143 -2.83 7.62 4.45
C PHE A 143 -3.88 7.52 3.34
N ASN A 144 -3.47 7.76 2.10
CA ASN A 144 -4.37 7.68 0.93
C ASN A 144 -4.69 6.22 0.58
N TYR A 145 -3.69 5.34 0.68
CA TYR A 145 -3.78 3.93 0.32
C TYR A 145 -3.10 3.03 1.35
N GLY A 146 -3.39 1.72 1.28
CA GLY A 146 -2.57 0.70 1.92
C GLY A 146 -2.88 -0.69 1.39
N ASP A 147 -1.89 -1.58 1.35
CA ASP A 147 -2.13 -3.00 1.10
C ASP A 147 -2.25 -3.75 2.41
N ILE A 148 -3.25 -4.63 2.48
CA ILE A 148 -3.49 -5.46 3.65
C ILE A 148 -2.97 -6.87 3.40
N THR A 149 -2.41 -7.49 4.43
CA THR A 149 -2.21 -8.94 4.45
C THR A 149 -3.45 -9.61 5.01
N LEU A 150 -3.71 -10.87 4.63
CA LEU A 150 -4.86 -11.60 5.17
C LEU A 150 -4.79 -11.76 6.70
N MET A 151 -3.60 -11.65 7.31
CA MET A 151 -3.41 -11.69 8.76
C MET A 151 -4.15 -10.56 9.49
N LEU A 152 -4.44 -9.44 8.83
CA LEU A 152 -5.28 -8.38 9.38
C LEU A 152 -6.70 -8.87 9.69
N LEU A 153 -7.19 -9.84 8.93
CA LEU A 153 -8.59 -10.27 8.96
C LEU A 153 -8.87 -11.33 10.02
N GLY A 154 -7.88 -12.13 10.41
CA GLY A 154 -8.05 -13.21 11.38
C GLY A 154 -6.85 -14.14 11.51
N ARG A 155 -7.02 -15.22 12.27
CA ARG A 155 -6.01 -16.27 12.43
C ARG A 155 -5.89 -17.10 11.15
N PHE A 156 -4.75 -17.79 11.01
CA PHE A 156 -4.42 -18.59 9.83
C PHE A 156 -5.52 -19.58 9.39
N GLU A 157 -6.16 -20.27 10.33
CA GLU A 157 -7.26 -21.20 10.03
C GLU A 157 -8.49 -20.51 9.47
N GLN A 158 -8.82 -19.32 9.98
CA GLN A 158 -10.00 -18.56 9.57
C GLN A 158 -9.81 -17.94 8.18
N ILE A 159 -8.61 -17.49 7.87
CA ILE A 159 -8.30 -16.83 6.58
C ILE A 159 -8.16 -17.82 5.43
N ARG A 160 -8.33 -19.13 5.68
CA ARG A 160 -8.53 -20.17 4.64
C ARG A 160 -9.98 -20.26 4.17
N ASP A 161 -10.93 -19.80 4.98
CA ASP A 161 -12.35 -19.73 4.61
C ASP A 161 -12.65 -18.44 3.86
N ILE A 162 -13.03 -18.57 2.58
CA ILE A 162 -13.37 -17.43 1.73
C ILE A 162 -14.57 -16.65 2.24
N ASN A 163 -15.55 -17.30 2.86
CA ASN A 163 -16.75 -16.62 3.38
C ASN A 163 -16.39 -15.77 4.60
N TYR A 164 -15.53 -16.30 5.46
CA TYR A 164 -14.93 -15.54 6.56
C TYR A 164 -14.19 -14.31 6.04
N VAL A 165 -13.31 -14.48 5.05
CA VAL A 165 -12.51 -13.39 4.45
C VAL A 165 -13.42 -12.32 3.86
N LYS A 166 -14.40 -12.69 3.01
CA LYS A 166 -15.33 -11.73 2.40
C LYS A 166 -16.11 -10.93 3.45
N ARG A 167 -16.63 -11.59 4.49
CA ARG A 167 -17.30 -10.91 5.60
C ARG A 167 -16.38 -9.91 6.30
N LYS A 168 -15.13 -10.30 6.58
CA LYS A 168 -14.16 -9.42 7.26
C LYS A 168 -13.70 -8.25 6.39
N LEU A 169 -13.60 -8.43 5.08
CA LEU A 169 -13.35 -7.33 4.15
C LEU A 169 -14.51 -6.33 4.16
N THR A 170 -15.77 -6.80 4.15
CA THR A 170 -16.93 -5.92 4.28
C THR A 170 -16.93 -5.14 5.61
N GLU A 171 -16.67 -5.81 6.74
CA GLU A 171 -16.55 -5.15 8.05
C GLU A 171 -15.42 -4.09 8.05
N LEU A 172 -14.28 -4.40 7.42
CA LEU A 172 -13.13 -3.50 7.30
C LEU A 172 -13.48 -2.27 6.44
N LEU A 173 -14.15 -2.44 5.31
CA LEU A 173 -14.63 -1.32 4.49
C LEU A 173 -15.55 -0.41 5.27
N GLN A 174 -16.47 -0.97 6.06
CA GLN A 174 -17.37 -0.17 6.89
C GLN A 174 -16.61 0.62 7.96
N LEU A 175 -15.53 0.05 8.52
CA LEU A 175 -14.70 0.74 9.50
C LEU A 175 -13.97 1.94 8.90
N ILE A 176 -13.39 1.80 7.70
CA ILE A 176 -12.60 2.86 7.05
C ILE A 176 -13.46 3.89 6.30
N SER A 177 -14.71 3.52 5.96
CA SER A 177 -15.67 4.41 5.29
C SER A 177 -16.40 5.34 6.25
N LYS A 178 -16.44 5.02 7.56
CA LYS A 178 -17.07 5.90 8.55
C LYS A 178 -16.29 7.22 8.61
N PRO A 179 -16.98 8.39 8.60
CA PRO A 179 -16.33 9.64 8.90
C PRO A 179 -15.70 9.50 10.28
N GLN A 180 -14.38 9.47 10.35
CA GLN A 180 -13.69 9.61 11.61
C GLN A 180 -13.90 11.06 12.02
N GLY A 181 -14.99 11.31 12.76
CA GLY A 181 -15.23 12.60 13.37
C GLY A 181 -13.94 13.01 14.06
N LYS A 182 -13.40 14.17 13.68
CA LYS A 182 -12.26 14.77 14.38
C LYS A 182 -12.65 14.80 15.86
N GLN A 183 -12.05 13.94 16.66
CA GLN A 183 -12.18 14.02 18.10
C GLN A 183 -11.36 15.25 18.52
N LEU A 184 -12.00 16.42 18.47
CA LEU A 184 -11.52 17.64 19.08
C LEU A 184 -11.89 17.59 20.57
N SER A 185 -10.98 17.11 21.42
CA SER A 185 -10.91 17.43 22.85
C SER A 185 -9.59 16.88 23.39
N LEU A 186 -8.68 17.68 23.96
CA LEU A 186 -8.81 18.35 25.26
C LEU A 186 -7.86 19.57 25.39
N PHE A 187 -8.22 20.73 24.84
CA PHE A 187 -7.60 22.01 25.27
C PHE A 187 -8.60 23.17 25.41
N ALA A 188 -9.89 22.87 25.40
CA ALA A 188 -10.94 23.87 25.62
C ALA A 188 -11.64 23.60 26.95
N PHE A 189 -10.93 23.77 28.07
CA PHE A 189 -11.55 24.12 29.35
C PHE A 189 -10.63 25.08 30.12
N THR A 190 -11.05 26.35 30.08
CA THR A 190 -10.95 27.40 31.12
C THR A 190 -9.57 27.87 31.59
N GLY A 191 -9.11 28.96 30.97
CA GLY A 191 -8.74 30.14 31.75
C GLY A 191 -10.02 30.88 32.18
N GLY A 192 -10.00 31.41 33.40
CA GLY A 192 -11.10 32.08 34.09
C GLY A 192 -11.04 31.81 35.57
#